data_AF-A0A377XF11-F1
#
_entry.id   AF-A0A377XF11-F1
#
_cell.length_a   1.000
_cell.length_b   1.000
_cell.length_c   1.000
_cell.angle_alpha   90.00
_cell.angle_beta   90.00
_cell.angle_gamma   90.00
#
_symmetry.space_group_name_H-M   'P 1'
#
loop_
_entity.id
_entity.type
_entity.pdbx_description
1 polymer ?
#
loop_
_entity_poly.entity_id
_entity_poly.type
_entity_poly.pdbx_seq_one_letter_code
_entity_poly.pdbx_strand_id
1 'polypeptide(L)'
;MDIPAHGEIIRYGEVIGYAVRDIPQGSWIDESLVELPTAPPLNTLPLATKVPEPLPPLEGYTFEGYRNADRQRGRTKNLLGITTSVHCVAGVVDYVVKIINATCCQTIPTSMAWWA
;
A
#
# COMPACT_ATOMS: atom_id res chain seq x y z
N MET A 1 25.70 -16.77 16.88
CA MET A 1 25.08 -18.06 17.18
C MET A 1 25.32 -18.94 15.98
N ASP A 2 25.82 -20.15 16.19
CA ASP A 2 25.95 -21.15 15.14
C ASP A 2 24.57 -21.79 14.90
N ILE A 3 24.22 -22.02 13.64
CA ILE A 3 22.97 -22.69 13.26
C ILE A 3 23.35 -24.11 12.86
N PRO A 4 22.90 -25.15 13.59
CA PRO A 4 23.19 -26.53 13.20
C PRO A 4 22.46 -26.90 11.91
N ALA A 5 22.88 -27.99 11.26
CA ALA A 5 22.12 -28.60 10.18
C ALA A 5 20.67 -28.87 10.61
N HIS A 6 19.72 -28.55 9.74
CA HIS A 6 18.27 -28.50 9.96
C HIS A 6 17.80 -27.50 11.04
N GLY A 7 18.67 -26.60 11.49
CA GLY A 7 18.32 -25.52 12.40
C GLY A 7 17.45 -24.45 11.73
N GLU A 8 16.55 -23.85 12.51
CA GLU A 8 15.63 -22.81 12.04
C GLU A 8 16.36 -21.49 11.76
N ILE A 9 16.14 -20.93 10.57
CA ILE A 9 16.61 -19.60 10.21
C ILE A 9 15.46 -18.62 10.45
N ILE A 10 15.63 -17.73 11.42
CA ILE A 10 14.58 -16.80 11.86
C ILE A 10 14.88 -15.40 11.34
N ARG A 11 13.93 -14.80 10.62
CA ARG A 11 13.99 -13.41 10.17
C ARG A 11 12.61 -12.76 10.34
N TYR A 12 12.59 -11.51 10.81
CA TYR A 12 11.34 -10.80 11.15
C TYR A 12 10.47 -11.50 12.22
N GLY A 13 11.08 -12.36 13.05
CA GLY A 13 10.37 -13.12 14.08
C GLY A 13 9.65 -14.37 13.56
N GLU A 14 9.84 -14.72 12.28
CA GLU A 14 9.24 -15.91 11.66
C GLU A 14 10.34 -16.79 11.05
N VAL A 15 10.08 -18.09 10.94
CA VAL A 15 11.01 -19.06 10.34
C VAL A 15 10.94 -18.95 8.83
N ILE A 16 12.05 -18.59 8.19
CA ILE A 16 12.15 -18.46 6.73
C ILE A 16 12.64 -19.74 6.04
N GLY A 17 13.19 -20.68 6.81
CA GLY A 17 13.67 -21.97 6.32
C GLY A 17 14.59 -22.68 7.30
N TYR A 18 15.12 -23.82 6.88
CA TYR A 18 16.00 -24.67 7.65
C TYR A 18 17.40 -24.72 7.02
N ALA A 19 18.45 -24.75 7.83
CA ALA A 19 19.82 -24.81 7.34
C ALA A 19 20.13 -26.20 6.75
N VAL A 20 20.69 -26.27 5.53
CA VAL A 20 21.05 -27.55 4.89
C VAL A 20 22.30 -28.19 5.53
N ARG A 21 23.16 -27.38 6.15
CA ARG A 21 24.41 -27.76 6.84
C ARG A 21 24.67 -26.84 8.02
N ASP A 22 25.63 -27.18 8.87
CA ASP A 22 26.06 -26.29 9.95
C ASP A 22 26.55 -24.94 9.39
N ILE A 23 25.95 -23.84 9.85
CA ILE A 23 26.31 -22.46 9.49
C ILE A 23 26.97 -21.82 10.71
N PRO A 24 28.31 -21.60 10.68
CA PRO A 24 28.98 -20.93 11.78
C PRO A 24 28.62 -19.43 11.81
N GLN A 25 28.66 -18.85 13.01
CA GLN A 25 28.39 -17.45 13.24
C GLN A 25 29.26 -16.55 12.35
N GLY A 26 28.63 -15.58 11.69
CA GLY A 26 29.31 -14.61 10.82
C GLY A 26 29.54 -15.11 9.38
N SER A 27 29.07 -16.31 9.06
CA SER A 27 29.08 -16.84 7.69
C SER A 27 28.01 -16.17 6.83
N TRP A 28 28.29 -16.06 5.53
CA TRP A 28 27.29 -15.65 4.55
C TRP A 28 26.28 -16.78 4.33
N ILE A 29 25.00 -16.46 4.40
CA ILE A 29 23.88 -17.37 4.12
C ILE A 29 23.38 -17.07 2.71
N ASP A 30 23.55 -18.02 1.81
CA ASP A 30 23.05 -17.98 0.43
C ASP A 30 21.81 -18.90 0.27
N GLU A 31 21.11 -18.80 -0.85
CA GLU A 31 19.87 -19.56 -1.09
C GLU A 31 20.10 -21.08 -1.13
N SER A 32 21.29 -21.56 -1.50
CA SER A 32 21.61 -23.01 -1.49
C SER A 32 21.80 -23.59 -0.08
N LEU A 33 21.98 -22.71 0.91
CA LEU A 33 22.11 -23.07 2.32
C LEU A 33 20.77 -23.16 3.05
N VAL A 34 19.68 -22.73 2.42
CA VAL A 34 18.36 -22.59 3.04
C VAL A 34 17.36 -23.50 2.34
N GLU A 35 16.82 -24.45 3.09
CA GLU A 35 15.67 -25.25 2.68
C GLU A 35 14.37 -24.52 3.05
N LEU A 36 13.55 -24.21 2.05
CA LEU A 36 12.27 -23.52 2.25
C LEU A 36 11.24 -24.46 2.89
N PRO A 37 10.48 -23.99 3.89
CA PRO A 37 9.44 -24.80 4.50
C PRO A 37 8.28 -24.98 3.52
N THR A 38 7.63 -26.14 3.58
CA THR A 38 6.41 -26.36 2.79
C THR A 38 5.29 -25.48 3.33
N ALA A 39 4.71 -24.63 2.47
CA ALA A 39 3.64 -23.74 2.87
C ALA A 39 2.38 -24.53 3.30
N PRO A 40 1.76 -24.18 4.44
CA PRO A 40 0.54 -24.84 4.88
C PRO A 40 -0.65 -24.46 3.96
N PRO A 41 -1.67 -25.33 3.84
CA PRO A 41 -2.89 -25.03 3.11
C PRO A 41 -3.62 -23.78 3.64
N LEU A 42 -4.19 -22.95 2.75
CA LEU A 42 -4.87 -21.69 3.10
C LEU A 42 -5.98 -21.85 4.16
N ASN A 43 -6.67 -22.98 4.18
CA ASN A 43 -7.73 -23.29 5.14
C ASN A 43 -7.23 -23.62 6.56
N THR A 44 -5.92 -23.86 6.72
CA THR A 44 -5.30 -24.14 8.02
C THR A 44 -4.66 -22.90 8.63
N LEU A 45 -4.67 -21.76 7.91
CA LEU A 45 -4.10 -20.52 8.39
C LEU A 45 -4.94 -19.96 9.55
N PRO A 46 -4.30 -19.58 10.66
CA PRO A 46 -5.01 -19.01 11.79
C PRO A 46 -5.54 -17.62 11.41
N LEU A 47 -6.87 -17.46 11.47
CA LEU A 47 -7.55 -16.20 11.18
C LEU A 47 -7.65 -15.36 12.45
N ALA A 48 -7.14 -14.13 12.42
CA ALA A 48 -7.25 -13.16 13.52
C ALA A 48 -6.73 -13.64 14.89
N THR A 49 -5.69 -14.47 14.94
CA THR A 49 -5.17 -15.02 16.22
C THR A 49 -4.19 -14.11 16.95
N LYS A 50 -3.62 -13.10 16.26
CA LYS A 50 -2.70 -12.12 16.84
C LYS A 50 -3.27 -10.71 16.67
N VAL A 51 -4.46 -10.44 17.21
CA VAL A 51 -5.03 -9.08 17.22
C VAL A 51 -4.24 -8.25 18.24
N PRO A 52 -3.48 -7.23 17.81
CA PRO A 52 -2.77 -6.37 18.75
C PRO A 52 -3.77 -5.52 19.54
N GLU A 53 -3.43 -5.20 20.78
CA GLU A 53 -4.18 -4.24 21.59
C GLU A 53 -4.24 -2.88 20.85
N PRO A 54 -5.39 -2.18 20.87
CA PRO A 54 -5.50 -0.87 20.27
C PRO A 54 -4.47 0.09 20.88
N LEU A 55 -3.69 0.74 20.02
CA LEU A 55 -2.80 1.80 20.48
C LEU A 55 -3.64 3.00 20.96
N PRO A 56 -3.13 3.79 21.92
CA PRO A 56 -3.79 5.01 22.35
C PRO A 56 -4.11 5.92 21.15
N PRO A 57 -5.29 6.56 21.13
CA PRO A 57 -5.67 7.43 20.02
C PRO A 57 -4.73 8.64 19.95
N LEU A 58 -4.38 9.02 18.72
CA LEU A 58 -3.64 10.23 18.44
C LEU A 58 -4.62 11.42 18.36
N GLU A 59 -4.49 12.36 19.29
CA GLU A 59 -5.36 13.55 19.37
C GLU A 59 -4.66 14.82 18.84
N GLY A 60 -5.44 15.79 18.38
CA GLY A 60 -4.93 17.10 17.97
C GLY A 60 -4.36 17.19 16.54
N TYR A 61 -4.30 16.08 15.80
CA TYR A 61 -3.85 16.08 14.40
C TYR A 61 -4.93 16.67 13.49
N THR A 62 -4.61 17.81 12.89
CA THR A 62 -5.44 18.47 11.88
C THR A 62 -4.63 18.67 10.61
N PHE A 63 -5.31 18.83 9.48
CA PHE A 63 -4.67 19.18 8.22
C PHE A 63 -5.54 20.19 7.49
N GLU A 64 -4.90 21.08 6.73
CA GLU A 64 -5.59 22.02 5.86
C GLU A 64 -6.15 21.26 4.65
N GLY A 65 -7.46 21.30 4.47
CA GLY A 65 -8.14 20.58 3.38
C GLY A 65 -9.40 21.30 2.92
N TYR A 66 -9.84 20.97 1.71
CA TYR A 66 -11.01 21.58 1.08
C TYR A 66 -12.30 20.94 1.60
N ARG A 67 -13.12 21.71 2.32
CA ARG A 67 -14.37 21.24 2.92
C ARG A 67 -15.47 21.14 1.88
N ASN A 68 -16.05 19.95 1.73
CA ASN A 68 -17.20 19.71 0.87
C ASN A 68 -18.52 20.02 1.58
N ALA A 69 -19.58 20.26 0.79
CA ALA A 69 -20.93 20.51 1.30
C ALA A 69 -21.53 19.32 2.07
N ASP A 70 -21.11 18.10 1.74
CA ASP A 70 -21.49 16.85 2.42
C ASP A 70 -20.79 16.64 3.78
N ARG A 71 -20.04 17.64 4.26
CA ARG A 71 -19.27 17.64 5.52
C ARG A 71 -18.22 16.53 5.63
N GLN A 72 -17.89 15.84 4.55
CA GLN A 72 -16.77 14.91 4.56
C GLN A 72 -15.45 15.66 4.82
N ARG A 73 -14.52 14.98 5.51
CA ARG A 73 -13.17 15.51 5.81
C ARG A 73 -12.55 16.12 4.56
N GLY A 74 -11.84 17.24 4.76
CA GLY A 74 -11.31 18.06 3.68
C GLY A 74 -10.50 17.23 2.70
N ARG A 75 -10.73 17.38 1.39
CA ARG A 75 -9.87 16.73 0.39
C ARG A 75 -8.50 17.42 0.42
N THR A 76 -7.43 16.65 0.27
CA THR A 76 -6.05 17.19 0.18
C THR A 76 -5.86 18.04 -1.08
N LYS A 77 -6.71 17.85 -2.09
CA LYS A 77 -6.63 18.53 -3.39
C LYS A 77 -8.03 18.99 -3.82
N ASN A 78 -8.10 20.18 -4.42
CA ASN A 78 -9.31 20.73 -5.01
C ASN A 78 -9.34 20.38 -6.49
N LEU A 79 -10.13 19.37 -6.86
CA LEU A 79 -10.11 18.78 -8.20
C LEU A 79 -11.46 18.91 -8.89
N LEU A 80 -11.41 19.11 -10.21
CA LEU A 80 -12.58 19.04 -11.07
C LEU A 80 -12.67 17.63 -11.68
N GLY A 81 -13.66 16.84 -11.25
CA GLY A 81 -13.97 15.56 -11.87
C GLY A 81 -15.02 15.72 -12.97
N ILE A 82 -14.71 15.25 -14.18
CA ILE A 82 -15.64 15.23 -15.31
C ILE A 82 -15.85 13.75 -15.69
N THR A 83 -17.10 13.28 -15.66
CA THR A 83 -17.45 11.91 -16.02
C THR A 83 -18.61 11.91 -17.02
N THR A 84 -18.75 10.83 -17.78
CA THR A 84 -19.89 10.61 -18.68
C THR A 84 -20.60 9.32 -18.32
N SER A 85 -21.90 9.27 -18.62
CA SER A 85 -22.67 8.05 -18.38
C SER A 85 -22.18 6.91 -19.29
N VAL A 86 -22.35 5.66 -18.84
CA VAL A 86 -21.87 4.45 -19.52
C VAL A 86 -22.40 4.31 -20.96
N HIS A 87 -23.54 4.93 -21.28
CA HIS A 87 -24.17 4.89 -22.60
C HIS A 87 -23.78 6.06 -23.52
N CYS A 88 -22.90 6.95 -23.05
CA CYS A 88 -22.33 8.00 -23.88
C CYS A 88 -21.11 7.48 -24.67
N VAL A 89 -20.80 8.16 -25.76
CA VAL A 89 -19.66 7.82 -26.63
C VAL A 89 -18.35 8.11 -25.88
N ALA A 90 -17.47 7.11 -25.81
CA ALA A 90 -16.14 7.25 -25.21
C ALA A 90 -15.28 8.26 -26.01
N GLY A 91 -14.47 9.06 -25.30
CA GLY A 91 -13.50 9.99 -25.89
C GLY A 91 -13.93 11.46 -25.97
N VAL A 92 -15.21 11.78 -25.74
CA VAL A 92 -15.67 13.18 -25.65
C VAL A 92 -15.09 13.87 -24.41
N VAL A 93 -14.99 13.14 -23.29
CA VAL A 93 -14.43 13.66 -22.03
C VAL A 93 -12.97 14.08 -22.20
N ASP A 94 -12.15 13.23 -22.81
CA ASP A 94 -10.72 13.49 -22.98
C ASP A 94 -10.46 14.73 -23.83
N TYR A 95 -11.26 14.93 -24.87
CA TYR A 95 -11.15 16.11 -25.72
C TYR A 95 -11.50 17.39 -24.96
N VAL A 96 -12.59 17.37 -24.18
CA VAL A 96 -13.04 18.51 -23.38
C VAL A 96 -12.05 18.84 -22.26
N VAL A 97 -11.50 17.83 -21.57
CA VAL A 97 -10.48 18.00 -20.53
C VAL A 97 -9.24 18.72 -21.10
N LYS A 98 -8.77 18.33 -22.30
CA LYS A 98 -7.64 18.99 -22.95
C LYS A 98 -7.88 20.49 -23.19
N ILE A 99 -9.08 20.86 -23.64
CA ILE A 99 -9.43 22.26 -23.88
C ILE A 99 -9.48 23.03 -22.57
N ILE A 100 -10.17 22.52 -21.55
CA ILE A 100 -10.31 23.15 -20.24
C ILE A 100 -8.94 23.41 -19.61
N ASN A 101 -7.99 22.48 -19.77
CA ASN A 101 -6.62 22.64 -19.26
C ASN A 101 -5.87 23.78 -19.93
N ALA A 102 -6.04 23.90 -21.25
CA ALA A 102 -5.34 24.90 -22.05
C ALA A 102 -5.92 26.31 -21.89
N THR A 103 -7.23 26.44 -21.65
CA THR A 103 -7.91 27.75 -21.63
C THR A 103 -8.36 28.23 -20.26
N CYS A 104 -8.84 27.35 -19.37
CA CYS A 104 -9.46 27.75 -18.11
C CYS A 104 -8.54 27.55 -16.90
N CYS A 105 -7.82 26.41 -16.83
CA CYS A 105 -7.00 26.10 -15.65
C CYS A 105 -5.83 27.08 -15.45
N GLN A 106 -5.31 27.70 -16.52
CA GLN A 106 -4.26 28.73 -16.40
C GLN A 106 -4.74 29.99 -15.68
N THR A 107 -6.05 30.27 -15.71
CA THR A 107 -6.67 31.43 -15.06
C THR A 107 -7.14 31.12 -13.64
N ILE A 108 -7.23 29.83 -13.25
CA ILE A 108 -7.71 29.39 -11.93
C ILE A 108 -6.61 28.56 -11.21
N PRO A 109 -5.68 29.23 -10.49
CA PRO A 109 -4.48 28.59 -9.96
C PRO A 109 -4.72 27.65 -8.75
N THR A 110 -5.90 27.69 -8.13
CA THR A 110 -6.17 27.04 -6.83
C THR A 110 -6.71 25.60 -6.92
N SER A 111 -6.82 25.02 -8.12
CA SER A 111 -7.37 23.67 -8.32
C SER A 111 -6.57 22.88 -9.36
N MET A 112 -5.49 22.21 -8.96
CA MET A 112 -4.69 21.44 -9.92
C MET A 112 -4.08 20.17 -9.33
N ALA A 113 -4.82 19.07 -9.46
CA ALA A 113 -4.23 17.74 -9.63
C ALA A 113 -5.24 16.81 -10.34
N TRP A 114 -4.75 16.01 -11.27
CA TRP A 114 -5.60 15.31 -12.24
C TRP A 114 -5.90 13.88 -11.80
N TRP A 115 -7.14 13.44 -12.05
CA TRP A 115 -7.52 12.04 -12.20
C TRP A 115 -8.44 11.96 -13.42
N ALA A 116 -8.06 11.13 -14.39
CA ALA A 116 -8.89 10.68 -15.49
C ALA A 116 -9.23 9.21 -15.22
#